data_AF-A0A4Q4Z5Z3-F1
#
_entry.id   AF-A0A4Q4Z5Z3-F1
#
_cell.length_a   1.000
_cell.length_b   1.000
_cell.length_c   1.000
_cell.angle_alpha   90.00
_cell.angle_beta   90.00
_cell.angle_gamma   90.00
#
_symmetry.space_group_name_H-M   'P 1'
#
loop_
_entity.id
_entity.type
_entity.pdbx_description
1 polymer ?
#
loop_
_entity_poly.entity_id
_entity_poly.type
_entity_poly.pdbx_seq_one_letter_code
_entity_poly.pdbx_strand_id
1 'polypeptide(L)'
;MPERDPIQELENFTVGGPPVHTLPAAEVRRRGDRMRRRRAVALAGGAALAVAVVVAAPLALAGGGNGGGPDNREPGFATGGSTPTARAASGWLSALPDDFDLAVGYPDTNPDGSPVEVDRDISGSSLAVCGPDVPTGADRVDEAVVKYVAPAMPRSRALQLYADDAAAQAALGNLREAVAACPAPDGDGQVLTPLDWAAGDASYAWTTRSRAGSGFAPGLTVTHVVRVGNALLVATTSDQRVEGPEAVARAEHAAEDETLLAVDDMNVFAEHPGVVSPDGVTDGSDGGPGDGSDGSIATAPGADLPADFPVADGLRRAGAGDGGVVTDPSREAAGGVGVLAPCDAAAWPVTARDRLAVRSTGPEMVDARELVTFTDATEAAGVLSALRQAVESCPRQETSDGTLLLDPQEVHGLGHDHVAFFQHSDQGLGGTYWMFVRVGRAVLATSYTGETSSTTLPQLVDEQKLNTDPLVARLCRFAEAGC
;
A
#
# COMPACT_ATOMS: atom_id res chain seq x y z
N MET A 1 -5.32 -57.08 -17.95
CA MET A 1 -5.12 -55.93 -18.86
C MET A 1 -3.74 -55.38 -18.56
N PRO A 2 -2.81 -55.30 -19.53
CA PRO A 2 -1.46 -54.83 -19.25
C PRO A 2 -1.47 -53.30 -19.06
N GLU A 3 -0.85 -52.83 -17.98
CA GLU A 3 -0.56 -51.42 -17.70
C GLU A 3 0.34 -50.87 -18.81
N ARG A 4 -0.12 -49.82 -19.48
CA ARG A 4 0.68 -49.07 -20.45
C ARG A 4 1.57 -48.10 -19.68
N ASP A 5 2.87 -48.18 -19.96
CA ASP A 5 3.88 -47.27 -19.45
C ASP A 5 3.71 -45.89 -20.11
N PRO A 6 3.39 -44.84 -19.34
CA PRO A 6 3.16 -43.49 -19.87
C PRO A 6 4.43 -42.89 -20.51
N ILE A 7 5.62 -43.43 -20.23
CA ILE A 7 6.87 -42.95 -20.84
C ILE A 7 6.99 -43.44 -22.30
N GLN A 8 6.49 -44.63 -22.63
CA GLN A 8 6.49 -45.13 -24.03
C GLN A 8 5.55 -44.36 -24.96
N GLU A 9 4.51 -43.69 -24.43
CA GLU A 9 3.65 -42.83 -25.26
C GLU A 9 4.33 -41.52 -25.68
N LEU A 10 5.35 -41.08 -24.92
CA LEU A 10 6.08 -39.83 -25.21
C LEU A 10 7.20 -40.01 -26.25
N GLU A 11 7.71 -41.23 -26.44
CA GLU A 11 8.75 -41.52 -27.42
C GLU A 11 8.24 -41.53 -28.88
N ASN A 12 6.92 -41.54 -29.10
CA ASN A 12 6.31 -41.50 -30.43
C ASN A 12 6.07 -40.08 -31.01
N PHE A 13 6.59 -39.03 -30.37
CA PHE A 13 6.50 -37.64 -30.86
C PHE A 13 7.59 -37.25 -31.87
N THR A 14 8.08 -38.19 -32.69
CA THR A 14 9.01 -37.86 -33.78
C THR A 14 8.28 -37.37 -35.05
N VAL A 15 8.49 -36.09 -35.34
CA VAL A 15 8.59 -35.42 -36.66
C VAL A 15 7.59 -35.90 -37.73
N GLY A 16 6.40 -35.31 -37.75
CA GLY A 16 5.42 -35.49 -38.82
C GLY A 16 3.95 -35.18 -38.48
N GLY A 17 3.68 -34.53 -37.34
CA GLY A 17 2.32 -34.23 -36.90
C GLY A 17 1.57 -33.24 -37.81
N PRO A 18 0.23 -33.36 -37.92
CA PRO A 18 -0.59 -32.44 -38.70
C PRO A 18 -0.40 -30.99 -38.24
N PRO A 19 -0.52 -30.00 -39.14
CA PRO A 19 -0.21 -28.61 -38.85
C PRO A 19 -1.02 -28.13 -37.64
N VAL A 20 -0.33 -27.82 -36.55
CA VAL A 20 -0.94 -27.28 -35.34
C VAL A 20 -1.23 -25.81 -35.62
N HIS A 21 -2.50 -25.48 -35.85
CA HIS A 21 -2.92 -24.09 -35.89
C HIS A 21 -2.80 -23.50 -34.48
N THR A 22 -1.70 -22.80 -34.23
CA THR A 22 -1.51 -22.05 -33.00
C THR A 22 -2.60 -20.98 -32.93
N LEU A 23 -3.42 -21.04 -31.87
CA LEU A 23 -4.39 -19.99 -31.61
C LEU A 23 -3.63 -18.66 -31.40
N PRO A 24 -4.13 -17.53 -31.92
CA PRO A 24 -3.56 -16.23 -31.64
C PRO A 24 -3.50 -15.98 -30.13
N ALA A 25 -2.45 -15.30 -29.66
CA ALA A 25 -2.22 -15.06 -28.23
C ALA A 25 -3.43 -14.44 -27.50
N ALA A 26 -4.21 -13.61 -28.20
CA ALA A 26 -5.45 -13.03 -27.66
C ALA A 26 -6.53 -14.09 -27.34
N GLU A 27 -6.69 -15.12 -28.17
CA GLU A 27 -7.67 -16.20 -27.95
C GLU A 27 -7.19 -17.16 -26.85
N VAL A 28 -5.87 -17.32 -26.67
CA VAL A 28 -5.28 -18.07 -25.54
C VAL A 28 -5.58 -17.35 -24.22
N ARG A 29 -5.37 -16.03 -24.15
CA ARG A 29 -5.70 -15.21 -22.96
C ARG A 29 -7.20 -15.30 -22.63
N ARG A 30 -8.06 -15.08 -23.64
CA ARG A 30 -9.52 -15.15 -23.49
C ARG A 30 -10.03 -16.53 -23.03
N ARG A 31 -9.39 -17.63 -23.47
CA ARG A 31 -9.69 -18.98 -22.97
C ARG A 31 -9.21 -19.20 -21.54
N GLY A 32 -8.02 -18.69 -21.19
CA GLY A 32 -7.51 -18.71 -19.82
C GLY A 32 -8.47 -18.03 -18.84
N ASP A 33 -8.96 -16.85 -19.20
CA ASP A 33 -9.87 -16.06 -18.35
C ASP A 33 -11.25 -16.71 -18.22
N ARG A 34 -11.71 -17.41 -19.26
CA ARG A 34 -12.97 -18.18 -19.19
C ARG A 34 -12.84 -19.43 -18.32
N MET A 35 -11.68 -20.09 -18.30
CA MET A 35 -11.43 -21.25 -17.43
C MET A 35 -11.26 -20.86 -15.97
N ARG A 36 -10.61 -19.72 -15.67
CA ARG A 36 -10.52 -19.17 -14.31
C ARG A 36 -11.91 -18.84 -13.74
N ARG A 37 -12.77 -18.16 -14.51
CA ARG A 37 -14.16 -17.85 -14.12
C ARG A 37 -15.01 -19.08 -13.82
N ARG A 38 -14.83 -20.20 -14.55
CA ARG A 38 -15.60 -21.44 -14.33
C ARG A 38 -15.19 -22.20 -13.08
N ARG A 39 -13.95 -22.04 -12.60
CA ARG A 39 -13.46 -22.72 -11.38
C ARG A 39 -13.91 -22.03 -10.09
N ALA A 40 -14.16 -20.72 -10.14
CA ALA A 40 -14.65 -19.95 -9.00
C ALA A 40 -16.11 -20.25 -8.59
N VAL A 41 -16.95 -20.75 -9.51
CA VAL A 41 -18.40 -20.91 -9.29
C VAL A 41 -18.78 -22.24 -8.59
N ALA A 42 -17.84 -23.17 -8.40
CA ALA A 42 -18.17 -24.54 -7.97
C ALA A 42 -18.19 -24.78 -6.43
N LEU A 43 -17.91 -23.78 -5.60
CA LEU A 43 -17.76 -23.97 -4.15
C LEU A 43 -18.47 -22.86 -3.36
N ALA A 44 -19.79 -22.93 -3.23
CA ALA A 44 -20.49 -22.20 -2.18
C ALA A 44 -21.85 -22.84 -1.90
N GLY A 45 -21.91 -23.70 -0.89
CA GLY A 45 -23.14 -24.22 -0.32
C GLY A 45 -22.98 -24.41 1.18
N GLY A 46 -23.76 -23.67 1.97
CA GLY A 46 -23.87 -23.89 3.42
C GLY A 46 -24.03 -22.60 4.23
N ALA A 47 -25.19 -22.45 4.87
CA ALA A 47 -25.70 -21.24 5.53
C ALA A 47 -25.22 -21.04 6.98
N ALA A 48 -25.33 -19.80 7.49
CA ALA A 48 -25.84 -19.52 8.85
C ALA A 48 -26.29 -18.06 9.02
N LEU A 49 -27.50 -17.90 9.57
CA LEU A 49 -28.12 -16.63 9.98
C LEU A 49 -27.56 -16.17 11.34
N ALA A 50 -27.14 -14.92 11.44
CA ALA A 50 -26.98 -14.21 12.71
C ALA A 50 -27.59 -12.81 12.58
N VAL A 51 -28.54 -12.48 13.46
CA VAL A 51 -29.13 -11.15 13.55
C VAL A 51 -28.15 -10.25 14.30
N ALA A 52 -27.44 -9.39 13.56
CA ALA A 52 -26.60 -8.33 14.11
C ALA A 52 -27.34 -6.99 13.98
N VAL A 53 -27.31 -6.19 15.05
CA VAL A 53 -27.68 -4.78 14.98
C VAL A 53 -26.58 -4.08 14.19
N VAL A 54 -26.87 -3.79 12.93
CA VAL A 54 -25.96 -3.11 12.00
C VAL A 54 -25.84 -1.64 12.42
N VAL A 55 -24.72 -1.28 13.06
CA VAL A 55 -24.25 0.10 13.11
C VAL A 55 -23.34 0.29 11.89
N ALA A 56 -23.95 0.43 10.72
CA ALA A 56 -23.26 0.91 9.55
C ALA A 56 -22.96 2.40 9.77
N ALA A 57 -21.71 2.83 9.59
CA ALA A 57 -21.45 4.23 9.31
C ALA A 57 -22.24 4.57 8.02
N PRO A 58 -23.21 5.50 8.05
CA PRO A 58 -24.02 5.75 6.88
C PRO A 58 -23.20 6.57 5.90
N LEU A 59 -22.59 5.90 4.92
CA LEU A 59 -22.59 6.48 3.57
C LEU A 59 -24.06 6.41 3.10
N ALA A 60 -24.84 7.43 3.44
CA ALA A 60 -26.26 7.50 3.10
C ALA A 60 -26.41 7.76 1.60
N LEU A 61 -26.71 6.71 0.82
CA LEU A 61 -27.09 6.86 -0.58
C LEU A 61 -28.61 7.03 -0.70
N ALA A 62 -29.06 8.22 -1.10
CA ALA A 62 -30.45 8.45 -1.50
C ALA A 62 -30.67 7.91 -2.93
N GLY A 63 -30.95 6.61 -3.05
CA GLY A 63 -31.36 5.98 -4.31
C GLY A 63 -32.81 6.30 -4.68
N GLY A 64 -33.04 7.47 -5.29
CA GLY A 64 -34.35 7.88 -5.79
C GLY A 64 -34.66 7.29 -7.17
N GLY A 65 -35.30 6.11 -7.22
CA GLY A 65 -35.85 5.55 -8.45
C GLY A 65 -37.15 6.25 -8.85
N ASN A 66 -37.21 6.78 -10.09
CA ASN A 66 -38.46 7.08 -10.77
C ASN A 66 -38.46 6.44 -12.16
N GLY A 67 -39.38 5.49 -12.34
CA GLY A 67 -39.55 4.73 -13.57
C GLY A 67 -40.06 5.59 -14.74
N GLY A 68 -39.43 5.41 -15.89
CA GLY A 68 -39.90 5.81 -17.21
C GLY A 68 -39.56 4.70 -18.20
N GLY A 69 -40.53 4.28 -19.02
CA GLY A 69 -40.56 3.04 -19.81
C GLY A 69 -39.41 2.81 -20.81
N PRO A 70 -39.27 1.57 -21.32
CA PRO A 70 -38.16 1.19 -22.19
C PRO A 70 -38.37 1.71 -23.62
N ASP A 71 -37.46 2.56 -24.08
CA ASP A 71 -37.29 2.85 -25.51
C ASP A 71 -36.23 1.92 -26.09
N ASN A 72 -36.65 1.11 -27.06
CA ASN A 72 -35.79 0.23 -27.86
C ASN A 72 -34.77 1.07 -28.64
N ARG A 73 -33.49 1.00 -28.25
CA ARG A 73 -32.36 1.26 -29.15
C ARG A 73 -31.41 0.09 -29.16
N GLU A 74 -31.11 -0.38 -30.37
CA GLU A 74 -30.20 -1.48 -30.67
C GLU A 74 -28.79 -1.21 -30.11
N PRO A 75 -28.09 -2.23 -29.56
CA PRO A 75 -26.71 -2.08 -29.12
C PRO A 75 -25.76 -2.02 -30.33
N GLY A 76 -25.24 -0.82 -30.61
CA GLY A 76 -24.07 -0.64 -31.46
C GLY A 76 -22.81 -1.14 -30.73
N PHE A 77 -22.01 -1.95 -31.42
CA PHE A 77 -20.73 -2.43 -30.91
C PHE A 77 -19.75 -1.25 -30.74
N ALA A 78 -19.42 -0.90 -29.50
CA ALA A 78 -18.34 0.04 -29.21
C ALA A 78 -16.99 -0.65 -29.46
N THR A 79 -16.24 -0.13 -30.43
CA THR A 79 -14.83 -0.45 -30.62
C THR A 79 -14.02 0.17 -29.49
N GLY A 80 -13.39 -0.66 -28.65
CA GLY A 80 -12.52 -0.21 -27.56
C GLY A 80 -11.30 0.54 -28.08
N GLY A 81 -11.36 1.87 -28.04
CA GLY A 81 -10.20 2.75 -28.12
C GLY A 81 -9.97 3.34 -26.73
N SER A 82 -8.75 3.20 -26.21
CA SER A 82 -8.28 3.94 -25.04
C SER A 82 -8.43 5.43 -25.35
N THR A 83 -9.40 6.09 -24.71
CA THR A 83 -9.63 7.52 -24.94
C THR A 83 -8.63 8.28 -24.06
N PRO A 84 -7.92 9.30 -24.58
CA PRO A 84 -7.03 10.10 -23.74
C PRO A 84 -7.85 10.77 -22.63
N THR A 85 -7.43 10.60 -21.37
CA THR A 85 -7.99 11.30 -20.21
C THR A 85 -7.93 12.80 -20.47
N ALA A 86 -9.08 13.44 -20.64
CA ALA A 86 -9.15 14.84 -21.03
C ALA A 86 -8.67 15.72 -19.86
N ARG A 87 -7.61 16.48 -20.10
CA ARG A 87 -7.13 17.50 -19.17
C ARG A 87 -8.00 18.75 -19.34
N ALA A 88 -8.50 19.30 -18.25
CA ALA A 88 -9.25 20.56 -18.27
C ALA A 88 -8.34 21.71 -18.75
N ALA A 89 -8.95 22.84 -19.13
CA ALA A 89 -8.22 24.05 -19.50
C ALA A 89 -7.29 24.56 -18.38
N SER A 90 -7.57 24.17 -17.14
CA SER A 90 -6.75 24.46 -15.96
C SER A 90 -5.46 23.63 -15.86
N GLY A 91 -5.27 22.62 -16.71
CA GLY A 91 -4.15 21.69 -16.57
C GLY A 91 -4.36 20.61 -15.49
N TRP A 92 -5.56 20.47 -14.96
CA TRP A 92 -5.92 19.39 -14.04
C TRP A 92 -6.66 18.26 -14.75
N LEU A 93 -6.59 17.04 -14.21
CA LEU A 93 -7.43 15.93 -14.68
C LEU A 93 -8.87 16.18 -14.23
N SER A 94 -9.80 16.21 -15.17
CA SER A 94 -11.23 16.37 -14.86
C SER A 94 -12.00 15.05 -14.91
N ALA A 95 -11.31 13.94 -15.14
CA ALA A 95 -11.89 12.61 -15.16
C ALA A 95 -10.88 11.61 -14.57
N LEU A 96 -11.35 10.64 -13.79
CA LEU A 96 -10.52 9.56 -13.27
C LEU A 96 -10.05 8.67 -14.43
N PRO A 97 -8.75 8.33 -14.51
CA PRO A 97 -8.26 7.34 -15.48
C PRO A 97 -9.03 6.02 -15.34
N ASP A 98 -9.45 5.42 -16.46
CA ASP A 98 -10.24 4.17 -16.48
C ASP A 98 -9.53 3.00 -15.76
N ASP A 99 -8.21 3.04 -15.72
CA ASP A 99 -7.30 2.07 -15.13
C ASP A 99 -6.82 2.42 -13.72
N PHE A 100 -7.33 3.49 -13.10
CA PHE A 100 -7.01 3.83 -11.72
C PHE A 100 -7.54 2.75 -10.76
N ASP A 101 -6.64 2.04 -10.07
CA ASP A 101 -6.99 0.93 -9.18
C ASP A 101 -7.43 1.43 -7.80
N LEU A 102 -8.62 2.03 -7.73
CA LEU A 102 -9.18 2.48 -6.44
C LEU A 102 -9.38 1.32 -5.45
N ALA A 103 -9.49 0.08 -5.95
CA ALA A 103 -9.67 -1.14 -5.16
C ALA A 103 -8.36 -1.76 -4.68
N VAL A 104 -7.20 -1.14 -4.94
CA VAL A 104 -5.88 -1.70 -4.61
C VAL A 104 -5.80 -2.20 -3.15
N GLY A 105 -5.43 -3.46 -2.97
CA GLY A 105 -5.35 -4.10 -1.64
C GLY A 105 -6.68 -4.64 -1.08
N TYR A 106 -7.82 -4.43 -1.74
CA TYR A 106 -9.07 -5.14 -1.40
C TYR A 106 -9.06 -6.56 -2.01
N PRO A 107 -9.76 -7.52 -1.41
CA PRO A 107 -10.04 -8.80 -2.07
C PRO A 107 -10.89 -8.62 -3.33
N ASP A 108 -10.71 -9.48 -4.34
CA ASP A 108 -11.50 -9.44 -5.59
C ASP A 108 -13.02 -9.62 -5.38
N THR A 109 -13.41 -10.29 -4.29
CA THR A 109 -14.80 -10.61 -3.98
C THR A 109 -15.16 -10.34 -2.53
N ASN A 110 -16.39 -9.87 -2.31
CA ASN A 110 -17.03 -9.80 -1.01
C ASN A 110 -17.26 -11.22 -0.44
N PRO A 111 -17.49 -11.37 0.87
CA PRO A 111 -17.78 -12.66 1.50
C PRO A 111 -19.02 -13.39 0.95
N ASP A 112 -19.95 -12.68 0.31
CA ASP A 112 -21.11 -13.27 -0.37
C ASP A 112 -20.81 -13.77 -1.81
N GLY A 113 -19.55 -13.61 -2.25
CA GLY A 113 -19.08 -13.98 -3.59
C GLY A 113 -19.36 -12.94 -4.68
N SER A 114 -20.01 -11.82 -4.36
CA SER A 114 -20.13 -10.69 -5.30
C SER A 114 -18.77 -10.03 -5.53
N PRO A 115 -18.52 -9.47 -6.72
CA PRO A 115 -17.25 -8.81 -7.00
C PRO A 115 -17.12 -7.50 -6.22
N VAL A 116 -15.88 -7.14 -5.87
CA VAL A 116 -15.53 -5.79 -5.41
C VAL A 116 -15.28 -4.95 -6.66
N GLU A 117 -16.22 -4.06 -6.96
CA GLU A 117 -16.18 -3.23 -8.17
C GLU A 117 -16.14 -1.75 -7.83
N VAL A 118 -15.41 -0.99 -8.65
CA VAL A 118 -15.41 0.47 -8.62
C VAL A 118 -16.66 0.97 -9.32
N ASP A 119 -17.49 1.69 -8.59
CA ASP A 119 -18.71 2.32 -9.09
C ASP A 119 -18.42 3.79 -9.43
N ARG A 120 -18.64 4.16 -10.70
CA ARG A 120 -18.49 5.52 -11.23
C ARG A 120 -19.83 6.20 -11.51
N ASP A 121 -20.93 5.47 -11.38
CA ASP A 121 -22.28 6.01 -11.58
C ASP A 121 -22.82 6.64 -10.27
N ILE A 122 -22.14 6.41 -9.14
CA ILE A 122 -22.41 7.09 -7.88
C ILE A 122 -21.95 8.54 -8.00
N SER A 123 -22.91 9.44 -7.81
CA SER A 123 -22.64 10.84 -7.53
C SER A 123 -23.18 11.18 -6.15
N GLY A 124 -22.42 11.95 -5.40
CA GLY A 124 -22.91 12.53 -4.17
C GLY A 124 -22.56 11.74 -2.94
N SER A 125 -21.41 11.05 -2.92
CA SER A 125 -20.91 10.57 -1.63
C SER A 125 -20.80 11.76 -0.68
N SER A 126 -21.52 11.64 0.43
CA SER A 126 -21.39 12.48 1.60
C SER A 126 -20.74 11.65 2.68
N LEU A 127 -19.98 12.32 3.54
CA LEU A 127 -19.51 11.71 4.76
C LEU A 127 -20.41 12.18 5.90
N ALA A 128 -21.10 11.25 6.54
CA ALA A 128 -21.85 11.56 7.76
C ALA A 128 -20.85 11.82 8.90
N VAL A 129 -20.74 13.09 9.32
CA VAL A 129 -19.88 13.51 10.42
C VAL A 129 -20.79 13.99 11.54
N CYS A 130 -20.85 13.20 12.63
CA CYS A 130 -21.64 13.51 13.81
C CYS A 130 -23.16 13.62 13.57
N GLY A 131 -23.66 12.92 12.56
CA GLY A 131 -25.08 12.85 12.19
C GLY A 131 -25.38 13.56 10.87
N PRO A 132 -25.11 14.86 10.72
CA PRO A 132 -25.25 15.56 9.45
C PRO A 132 -24.29 15.03 8.38
N ASP A 133 -24.79 14.99 7.14
CA ASP A 133 -23.94 14.82 5.97
C ASP A 133 -23.11 16.08 5.74
N VAL A 134 -21.79 15.92 5.72
CA VAL A 134 -20.88 16.97 5.27
C VAL A 134 -20.74 16.83 3.76
N PRO A 135 -21.22 17.80 2.96
CA PRO A 135 -21.04 17.76 1.54
C PRO A 135 -19.56 17.97 1.24
N THR A 136 -18.90 16.94 0.71
CA THR A 136 -17.54 17.09 0.18
C THR A 136 -17.56 17.64 -1.26
N GLY A 137 -18.72 17.70 -1.94
CA GLY A 137 -18.76 17.94 -3.39
C GLY A 137 -19.97 18.72 -3.90
N ALA A 138 -20.05 20.02 -3.60
CA ALA A 138 -20.87 20.91 -4.43
C ALA A 138 -20.22 21.15 -5.81
N ASP A 139 -18.89 21.08 -5.90
CA ASP A 139 -18.11 21.47 -7.09
C ASP A 139 -17.16 20.37 -7.62
N ARG A 140 -17.47 19.09 -7.34
CA ARG A 140 -16.69 17.97 -7.87
C ARG A 140 -16.96 17.77 -9.37
N VAL A 141 -15.91 17.44 -10.11
CA VAL A 141 -15.98 17.22 -11.57
C VAL A 141 -16.08 15.74 -11.93
N ASP A 142 -15.60 14.85 -11.07
CA ASP A 142 -15.71 13.39 -11.23
C ASP A 142 -15.61 12.68 -9.86
N GLU A 143 -16.10 11.46 -9.78
CA GLU A 143 -16.16 10.65 -8.56
C GLU A 143 -16.13 9.16 -8.87
N ALA A 144 -15.39 8.40 -8.06
CA ALA A 144 -15.53 6.94 -8.03
C ALA A 144 -15.53 6.42 -6.60
N VAL A 145 -16.27 5.35 -6.37
CA VAL A 145 -16.42 4.71 -5.06
C VAL A 145 -16.19 3.21 -5.18
N VAL A 146 -15.45 2.63 -4.24
CA VAL A 146 -15.33 1.17 -4.09
C VAL A 146 -15.68 0.78 -2.66
N LYS A 147 -16.34 -0.37 -2.52
CA LYS A 147 -16.77 -0.91 -1.23
C LYS A 147 -16.38 -2.38 -1.13
N TYR A 148 -15.72 -2.72 -0.02
CA TYR A 148 -15.59 -4.10 0.44
C TYR A 148 -16.62 -4.32 1.55
N VAL A 149 -17.66 -5.09 1.24
CA VAL A 149 -18.80 -5.31 2.12
C VAL A 149 -18.56 -6.58 2.93
N ALA A 150 -17.93 -6.45 4.09
CA ALA A 150 -17.80 -7.53 5.06
C ALA A 150 -18.62 -7.24 6.33
N PRO A 151 -19.32 -8.23 6.91
CA PRO A 151 -20.17 -8.00 8.08
C PRO A 151 -19.44 -7.39 9.28
N ALA A 152 -18.21 -7.82 9.55
CA ALA A 152 -17.42 -7.37 10.69
C ALA A 152 -16.40 -6.29 10.33
N MET A 153 -15.99 -6.21 9.06
CA MET A 153 -14.88 -5.35 8.63
C MET A 153 -15.16 -4.61 7.30
N PRO A 154 -16.25 -3.83 7.20
CA PRO A 154 -16.54 -3.13 5.96
C PRO A 154 -15.47 -2.06 5.70
N ARG A 155 -15.12 -1.90 4.42
CA ARG A 155 -14.17 -0.89 3.94
C ARG A 155 -14.78 -0.12 2.79
N SER A 156 -14.44 1.15 2.66
CA SER A 156 -14.83 1.94 1.50
C SER A 156 -13.79 3.00 1.17
N ARG A 157 -13.68 3.31 -0.11
CA ARG A 157 -12.90 4.45 -0.60
C ARG A 157 -13.77 5.24 -1.56
N ALA A 158 -13.73 6.56 -1.44
CA ALA A 158 -14.30 7.48 -2.42
C ALA A 158 -13.17 8.40 -2.90
N LEU A 159 -12.91 8.43 -4.20
CA LEU A 159 -11.96 9.33 -4.83
C LEU A 159 -12.74 10.39 -5.59
N GLN A 160 -12.51 11.65 -5.23
CA GLN A 160 -13.25 12.81 -5.73
C GLN A 160 -12.27 13.73 -6.46
N LEU A 161 -12.60 14.13 -7.69
CA LEU A 161 -11.83 15.13 -8.44
C LEU A 161 -12.53 16.48 -8.40
N TYR A 162 -11.73 17.53 -8.28
CA TYR A 162 -12.17 18.93 -8.30
C TYR A 162 -11.63 19.66 -9.52
N ALA A 163 -12.15 20.86 -9.79
CA ALA A 163 -11.69 21.68 -10.91
C ALA A 163 -10.19 22.05 -10.83
N ASP A 164 -9.69 22.19 -9.60
CA ASP A 164 -8.31 22.53 -9.24
C ASP A 164 -7.97 22.09 -7.80
N ASP A 165 -6.71 22.29 -7.42
CA ASP A 165 -6.17 21.98 -6.09
C ASP A 165 -6.76 22.86 -4.97
N ALA A 166 -7.06 24.13 -5.27
CA ALA A 166 -7.68 25.05 -4.31
C ALA A 166 -9.08 24.58 -3.89
N ALA A 167 -9.88 24.08 -4.84
CA ALA A 167 -11.19 23.48 -4.57
C ALA A 167 -11.07 22.19 -3.74
N ALA A 168 -10.11 21.31 -4.06
CA ALA A 168 -9.84 20.11 -3.27
C ALA A 168 -9.37 20.44 -1.84
N GLN A 169 -8.52 21.46 -1.68
CA GLN A 169 -8.06 21.97 -0.39
C GLN A 169 -9.21 22.56 0.44
N ALA A 170 -10.12 23.30 -0.19
CA ALA A 170 -11.31 23.83 0.48
C ALA A 170 -12.22 22.70 0.97
N ALA A 171 -12.40 21.64 0.18
CA ALA A 171 -13.18 20.47 0.59
C ALA A 171 -12.57 19.76 1.82
N LEU A 172 -11.24 19.55 1.84
CA LEU A 172 -10.54 19.02 3.01
C LEU A 172 -10.70 19.94 4.25
N GLY A 173 -10.59 21.26 4.06
CA GLY A 173 -10.78 22.25 5.11
C GLY A 173 -12.18 22.20 5.73
N ASN A 174 -13.22 22.16 4.90
CA ASN A 174 -14.62 22.06 5.35
C ASN A 174 -14.87 20.78 6.16
N LEU A 175 -14.28 19.66 5.74
CA LEU A 175 -14.40 18.39 6.44
C LEU A 175 -13.69 18.42 7.80
N ARG A 176 -12.49 19.01 7.87
CA ARG A 176 -11.78 19.22 9.13
C ARG A 176 -12.56 20.10 10.09
N GLU A 177 -13.12 21.21 9.60
CA GLU A 177 -13.98 22.09 10.39
C GLU A 177 -15.23 21.38 10.91
N ALA A 178 -15.87 20.55 10.07
CA ALA A 178 -17.05 19.78 10.46
C ALA A 178 -16.73 18.74 11.54
N VAL A 179 -15.62 18.02 11.43
CA VAL A 179 -15.16 17.08 12.48
C VAL A 179 -14.82 17.82 13.77
N ALA A 180 -14.14 18.96 13.68
CA ALA A 180 -13.80 19.77 14.86
C ALA A 180 -15.04 20.39 15.54
N ALA A 181 -16.10 20.66 14.77
CA ALA A 181 -17.37 21.19 15.27
C ALA A 181 -18.27 20.13 15.92
N CYS A 182 -17.89 18.86 15.87
CA CYS A 182 -18.64 17.78 16.49
C CYS A 182 -18.79 17.98 18.00
N PRO A 183 -20.03 17.98 18.53
CA PRO A 183 -20.23 18.04 19.97
C PRO A 183 -19.70 16.76 20.62
N ALA A 184 -18.96 16.91 21.72
CA ALA A 184 -18.65 15.77 22.57
C ALA A 184 -19.96 15.21 23.15
N PRO A 185 -20.23 13.90 23.09
CA PRO A 185 -21.46 13.35 23.63
C PRO A 185 -21.48 13.42 25.16
N ASP A 186 -22.56 13.98 25.71
CA ASP A 186 -22.89 13.97 27.15
C ASP A 186 -23.45 12.59 27.55
N GLY A 187 -22.62 11.55 27.44
CA GLY A 187 -23.00 10.15 27.72
C GLY A 187 -22.72 9.23 26.54
N ASP A 188 -23.64 8.31 26.28
CA ASP A 188 -23.52 7.36 25.16
C ASP A 188 -23.63 8.11 23.82
N GLY A 189 -22.77 7.75 22.87
CA GLY A 189 -22.73 8.43 21.57
C GLY A 189 -21.43 8.18 20.82
N GLN A 190 -21.35 8.69 19.60
CA GLN A 190 -20.12 8.61 18.82
C GLN A 190 -19.11 9.63 19.33
N VAL A 191 -17.89 9.17 19.55
CA VAL A 191 -16.73 10.00 19.86
C VAL A 191 -15.80 9.93 18.65
N LEU A 192 -15.48 11.09 18.10
CA LEU A 192 -14.47 11.24 17.06
C LEU A 192 -13.17 11.69 17.72
N THR A 193 -12.08 10.97 17.45
CA THR A 193 -10.75 11.28 17.99
C THR A 193 -9.79 11.53 16.83
N PRO A 194 -9.28 12.76 16.65
CA PRO A 194 -8.28 13.04 15.62
C PRO A 194 -7.05 12.16 15.78
N LEU A 195 -6.47 11.74 14.65
CA LEU A 195 -5.21 11.02 14.58
C LEU A 195 -4.11 11.95 14.06
N ASP A 196 -2.90 11.78 14.58
CA ASP A 196 -1.72 12.40 13.99
C ASP A 196 -1.30 11.56 12.77
N TRP A 197 -1.47 12.12 11.58
CA TRP A 197 -1.25 11.39 10.34
C TRP A 197 -0.95 12.34 9.17
N ALA A 198 0.08 12.01 8.40
CA ALA A 198 0.56 12.79 7.26
C ALA A 198 0.70 11.91 6.02
N ALA A 199 -0.02 12.25 4.96
CA ALA A 199 0.08 11.61 3.65
C ALA A 199 -0.33 12.60 2.53
N GLY A 200 0.17 12.37 1.32
CA GLY A 200 -0.11 13.23 0.16
C GLY A 200 0.37 14.68 0.35
N ASP A 201 -0.31 15.63 -0.31
CA ASP A 201 -0.04 17.07 -0.14
C ASP A 201 -0.61 17.59 1.19
N ALA A 202 -1.74 17.03 1.62
CA ALA A 202 -2.42 17.37 2.86
C ALA A 202 -3.36 16.23 3.27
N SER A 203 -3.41 15.95 4.57
CA SER A 203 -4.27 14.89 5.12
C SER A 203 -5.05 15.33 6.36
N TYR A 204 -6.06 14.54 6.70
CA TYR A 204 -6.73 14.57 7.99
C TYR A 204 -7.26 13.18 8.32
N ALA A 205 -7.16 12.78 9.58
CA ALA A 205 -7.59 11.46 10.01
C ALA A 205 -8.23 11.50 11.39
N TRP A 206 -9.14 10.57 11.63
CA TRP A 206 -9.76 10.38 12.93
C TRP A 206 -10.30 8.95 13.08
N THR A 207 -10.50 8.55 14.33
CA THR A 207 -11.29 7.37 14.67
C THR A 207 -12.68 7.76 15.11
N THR A 208 -13.66 6.89 14.84
CA THR A 208 -15.02 6.95 15.35
C THR A 208 -15.28 5.74 16.22
N ARG A 209 -15.71 5.96 17.47
CA ARG A 209 -16.05 4.89 18.43
C ARG A 209 -17.34 5.22 19.15
N SER A 210 -18.10 4.19 19.50
CA SER A 210 -19.33 4.36 20.30
C SER A 210 -18.99 4.29 21.78
N ARG A 211 -19.18 5.39 22.51
CA ARG A 211 -19.13 5.41 23.97
C ARG A 211 -20.37 4.69 24.54
N ALA A 212 -20.14 3.82 25.51
CA ALA A 212 -21.17 3.09 26.24
C ALA A 212 -20.81 3.06 27.73
N GLY A 213 -21.56 3.80 28.56
CA GLY A 213 -21.23 4.00 29.97
C GLY A 213 -19.89 4.71 30.17
N SER A 214 -18.99 4.13 30.97
CA SER A 214 -17.66 4.70 31.24
C SER A 214 -16.58 4.30 30.23
N GLY A 215 -16.93 3.51 29.21
CA GLY A 215 -15.97 2.97 28.23
C GLY A 215 -16.48 3.09 26.80
N PHE A 216 -15.85 2.34 25.91
CA PHE A 216 -16.26 2.22 24.52
C PHE A 216 -16.85 0.83 24.27
N ALA A 217 -17.91 0.76 23.48
CA ALA A 217 -18.36 -0.50 22.92
C ALA A 217 -17.30 -1.06 21.95
N PRO A 218 -17.29 -2.38 21.71
CA PRO A 218 -16.48 -2.96 20.64
C PRO A 218 -16.81 -2.29 19.31
N GLY A 219 -15.77 -2.03 18.53
CA GLY A 219 -15.90 -1.36 17.25
C GLY A 219 -15.00 -0.15 17.12
N LEU A 220 -14.40 -0.03 15.95
CA LEU A 220 -13.62 1.11 15.52
C LEU A 220 -13.93 1.38 14.05
N THR A 221 -14.09 2.65 13.69
CA THR A 221 -13.97 3.09 12.30
C THR A 221 -12.82 4.07 12.22
N VAL A 222 -11.82 3.78 11.41
CA VAL A 222 -10.73 4.70 11.05
C VAL A 222 -11.12 5.39 9.76
N THR A 223 -11.03 6.71 9.72
CA THR A 223 -11.25 7.49 8.50
C THR A 223 -10.00 8.30 8.18
N HIS A 224 -9.54 8.14 6.95
CA HIS A 224 -8.41 8.84 6.37
C HIS A 224 -8.92 9.70 5.21
N VAL A 225 -8.51 10.96 5.20
CA VAL A 225 -8.78 11.88 4.08
C VAL A 225 -7.46 12.44 3.57
N VAL A 226 -7.17 12.25 2.29
CA VAL A 226 -5.89 12.63 1.66
C VAL A 226 -6.14 13.44 0.40
N ARG A 227 -5.45 14.56 0.28
CA ARG A 227 -5.40 15.37 -0.94
C ARG A 227 -4.08 15.12 -1.67
N VAL A 228 -4.16 14.93 -2.98
CA VAL A 228 -3.01 14.99 -3.90
C VAL A 228 -3.45 15.80 -5.12
N GLY A 229 -2.84 16.96 -5.33
CA GLY A 229 -3.25 17.95 -6.34
C GLY A 229 -4.75 18.28 -6.25
N ASN A 230 -5.49 18.03 -7.33
CA ASN A 230 -6.93 18.29 -7.43
C ASN A 230 -7.82 17.10 -7.01
N ALA A 231 -7.23 16.04 -6.44
CA ALA A 231 -7.95 14.85 -6.00
C ALA A 231 -8.04 14.76 -4.47
N LEU A 232 -9.17 14.25 -3.97
CA LEU A 232 -9.40 13.97 -2.55
C LEU A 232 -9.86 12.51 -2.38
N LEU A 233 -9.09 11.71 -1.67
CA LEU A 233 -9.44 10.36 -1.26
C LEU A 233 -10.03 10.38 0.14
N VAL A 234 -11.22 9.79 0.31
CA VAL A 234 -11.83 9.48 1.61
C VAL A 234 -11.85 7.97 1.76
N ALA A 235 -11.02 7.43 2.66
CA ALA A 235 -10.94 6.01 2.96
C ALA A 235 -11.49 5.73 4.36
N THR A 236 -12.34 4.72 4.49
CA THR A 236 -12.91 4.27 5.75
C THR A 236 -12.67 2.78 5.94
N THR A 237 -12.10 2.40 7.08
CA THR A 237 -11.96 1.00 7.49
C THR A 237 -12.67 0.83 8.82
N SER A 238 -13.61 -0.11 8.91
CA SER A 238 -14.26 -0.45 10.17
C SER A 238 -13.87 -1.84 10.62
N ASP A 239 -13.78 -2.08 11.93
CA ASP A 239 -13.73 -3.41 12.52
C ASP A 239 -14.56 -3.44 13.80
N GLN A 240 -15.61 -4.26 13.82
CA GLN A 240 -16.56 -4.39 14.93
C GLN A 240 -16.01 -5.17 16.14
N ARG A 241 -14.82 -5.75 16.02
CA ARG A 241 -14.20 -6.61 17.05
C ARG A 241 -13.11 -5.89 17.84
N VAL A 242 -12.78 -4.65 17.47
CA VAL A 242 -11.73 -3.88 18.14
C VAL A 242 -12.19 -3.47 19.53
N GLU A 243 -11.46 -3.92 20.54
CA GLU A 243 -11.67 -3.61 21.96
C GLU A 243 -10.33 -3.34 22.66
N GLY A 244 -10.29 -2.31 23.51
CA GLY A 244 -9.08 -1.91 24.22
C GLY A 244 -8.10 -1.06 23.38
N PRO A 245 -7.12 -0.41 24.03
CA PRO A 245 -6.20 0.53 23.39
C PRO A 245 -5.25 -0.13 22.38
N GLU A 246 -4.65 -1.27 22.70
CA GLU A 246 -3.70 -1.94 21.80
C GLU A 246 -4.36 -2.40 20.49
N ALA A 247 -5.59 -2.91 20.55
CA ALA A 247 -6.32 -3.32 19.35
C ALA A 247 -6.72 -2.11 18.49
N VAL A 248 -6.96 -0.96 19.11
CA VAL A 248 -7.21 0.31 18.41
C VAL A 248 -5.95 0.74 17.65
N ALA A 249 -4.79 0.80 18.31
CA ALA A 249 -3.53 1.17 17.68
C ALA A 249 -3.17 0.26 16.49
N ARG A 250 -3.35 -1.07 16.65
CA ARG A 250 -3.13 -2.02 15.53
C ARG A 250 -4.10 -1.78 14.36
N ALA A 251 -5.36 -1.50 14.64
CA ALA A 251 -6.36 -1.24 13.60
C ALA A 251 -6.12 0.11 12.89
N GLU A 252 -5.65 1.13 13.62
CA GLU A 252 -5.20 2.41 13.05
C GLU A 252 -4.05 2.20 12.07
N HIS A 253 -2.99 1.49 12.49
CA HIS A 253 -1.83 1.23 11.64
C HIS A 253 -2.18 0.38 10.40
N ALA A 254 -3.02 -0.64 10.57
CA ALA A 254 -3.48 -1.46 9.44
C ALA A 254 -4.31 -0.64 8.44
N ALA A 255 -5.16 0.27 8.92
CA ALA A 255 -5.94 1.16 8.05
C ALA A 255 -5.05 2.18 7.33
N GLU A 256 -3.97 2.63 7.97
CA GLU A 256 -2.96 3.52 7.38
C GLU A 256 -2.25 2.82 6.22
N ASP A 257 -1.63 1.65 6.47
CA ASP A 257 -0.92 0.85 5.46
C ASP A 257 -1.81 0.59 4.24
N GLU A 258 -3.07 0.21 4.46
CA GLU A 258 -4.03 -0.06 3.39
C GLU A 258 -4.44 1.21 2.62
N THR A 259 -4.50 2.37 3.28
CA THR A 259 -4.85 3.64 2.63
C THR A 259 -3.70 4.14 1.76
N LEU A 260 -2.46 4.00 2.23
CA LEU A 260 -1.27 4.46 1.51
C LEU A 260 -1.13 3.83 0.12
N LEU A 261 -1.54 2.58 -0.06
CA LEU A 261 -1.55 1.93 -1.38
C LEU A 261 -2.32 2.73 -2.45
N ALA A 262 -3.48 3.28 -2.11
CA ALA A 262 -4.27 4.09 -3.04
C ALA A 262 -3.72 5.52 -3.16
N VAL A 263 -3.10 6.05 -2.10
CA VAL A 263 -2.48 7.39 -2.12
C VAL A 263 -1.26 7.42 -3.03
N ASP A 264 -0.47 6.34 -3.06
CA ASP A 264 0.71 6.23 -3.93
C ASP A 264 0.31 6.35 -5.42
N ASP A 265 -0.79 5.71 -5.82
CA ASP A 265 -1.35 5.80 -7.17
C ASP A 265 -1.91 7.20 -7.49
N MET A 266 -2.26 8.02 -6.47
CA MET A 266 -2.81 9.37 -6.67
C MET A 266 -1.79 10.38 -7.21
N ASN A 267 -0.51 10.04 -7.31
CA ASN A 267 0.53 10.91 -7.91
C ASN A 267 0.18 11.39 -9.32
N VAL A 268 -0.66 10.66 -10.06
CA VAL A 268 -1.19 11.08 -11.37
C VAL A 268 -2.01 12.38 -11.31
N PHE A 269 -2.56 12.72 -10.14
CA PHE A 269 -3.37 13.92 -9.90
C PHE A 269 -2.56 15.11 -9.37
N ALA A 270 -1.27 14.94 -9.07
CA ALA A 270 -0.42 16.04 -8.58
C ALA A 270 -0.29 17.17 -9.62
N GLU A 271 0.08 18.37 -9.19
CA GLU A 271 0.32 19.52 -10.10
C GLU A 271 1.39 19.18 -11.15
N HIS A 272 2.37 18.40 -10.72
CA HIS A 272 3.53 17.97 -11.50
C HIS A 272 3.67 16.44 -11.44
N PRO A 273 2.80 15.67 -12.14
CA PRO A 273 2.83 14.22 -12.08
C PRO A 273 4.19 13.71 -12.59
N GLY A 274 4.84 12.85 -11.80
CA GLY A 274 6.16 12.31 -12.09
C GLY A 274 7.36 13.12 -11.57
N VAL A 275 7.13 14.26 -10.90
CA VAL A 275 8.14 14.93 -10.08
C VAL A 275 7.87 14.57 -8.63
N VAL A 276 8.32 13.39 -8.21
CA VAL A 276 8.39 13.06 -6.78
C VAL A 276 9.45 13.97 -6.18
N SER A 277 9.05 15.17 -5.73
CA SER A 277 9.95 16.05 -4.97
C SER A 277 10.06 15.48 -3.55
N PRO A 278 11.26 15.05 -3.11
CA PRO A 278 11.43 14.56 -1.74
C PRO A 278 11.31 15.69 -0.70
N ASP A 279 11.43 16.95 -1.12
CA ASP A 279 11.53 18.08 -0.21
C ASP A 279 10.58 19.20 -0.62
N GLY A 280 9.59 19.50 0.21
CA GLY A 280 8.76 20.70 0.13
C GLY A 280 9.53 21.99 0.47
N VAL A 281 10.70 22.20 -0.13
CA VAL A 281 11.50 23.43 -0.01
C VAL A 281 11.72 23.98 -1.41
N THR A 282 11.03 25.08 -1.72
CA THR A 282 11.27 25.88 -2.91
C THR A 282 12.58 26.63 -2.74
N ASP A 283 13.68 26.09 -3.26
CA ASP A 283 14.92 26.85 -3.34
C ASP A 283 14.83 27.87 -4.49
N GLY A 284 15.09 29.12 -4.14
CA GLY A 284 15.00 30.27 -5.02
C GLY A 284 16.06 30.20 -6.09
N SER A 285 15.64 30.45 -7.33
CA SER A 285 16.54 30.68 -8.45
C SER A 285 17.53 31.80 -8.16
N ASP A 286 18.83 31.53 -8.32
CA ASP A 286 19.79 32.56 -8.77
C ASP A 286 20.69 31.96 -9.83
N GLY A 287 20.56 32.50 -11.04
CA GLY A 287 21.28 32.08 -12.24
C GLY A 287 22.70 32.61 -12.30
N GLY A 288 23.59 31.80 -12.86
CA GLY A 288 24.91 32.22 -13.30
C GLY A 288 25.34 31.44 -14.55
N PRO A 289 25.67 32.09 -15.68
CA PRO A 289 26.19 31.42 -16.86
C PRO A 289 27.71 31.26 -16.72
N GLY A 290 28.18 30.02 -16.70
CA GLY A 290 29.61 29.66 -16.70
C GLY A 290 29.93 28.74 -17.86
N ASP A 291 30.56 29.31 -18.88
CA ASP A 291 31.01 28.68 -20.12
C ASP A 291 32.34 27.94 -19.95
N GLY A 292 32.49 26.79 -20.62
CA GLY A 292 33.76 26.21 -21.08
C GLY A 292 34.61 25.36 -20.12
N SER A 293 34.70 24.06 -20.37
CA SER A 293 35.92 23.45 -20.96
C SER A 293 35.87 21.91 -21.03
N ASP A 294 36.16 21.41 -22.23
CA ASP A 294 36.36 20.01 -22.57
C ASP A 294 37.55 19.39 -21.84
N GLY A 295 37.27 18.27 -21.18
CA GLY A 295 38.24 17.39 -20.55
C GLY A 295 37.62 16.02 -20.30
N SER A 296 37.27 15.32 -21.39
CA SER A 296 36.68 13.98 -21.37
C SER A 296 37.67 12.97 -20.78
N ILE A 297 37.58 12.81 -19.46
CA ILE A 297 37.98 11.60 -18.75
C ILE A 297 36.74 10.71 -18.74
N ALA A 298 36.90 9.47 -19.21
CA ALA A 298 35.82 8.50 -19.30
C ALA A 298 35.05 8.39 -17.97
N THR A 299 33.81 8.89 -17.97
CA THR A 299 32.83 8.65 -16.92
C THR A 299 32.60 7.14 -16.81
N ALA A 300 33.08 6.51 -15.74
CA ALA A 300 32.54 5.22 -15.35
C ALA A 300 31.09 5.47 -14.89
N PRO A 301 30.06 4.99 -15.61
CA PRO A 301 28.69 5.15 -15.16
C PRO A 301 28.51 4.23 -13.94
N GLY A 302 28.13 4.72 -12.76
CA GLY A 302 26.97 5.58 -12.57
C GLY A 302 25.65 4.84 -12.84
N ALA A 303 25.69 3.52 -13.09
CA ALA A 303 24.53 2.73 -13.51
C ALA A 303 23.38 2.80 -12.49
N ASP A 304 22.28 3.42 -12.90
CA ASP A 304 21.04 3.48 -12.14
C ASP A 304 20.57 2.06 -11.74
N LEU A 305 19.72 1.96 -10.71
CA LEU A 305 19.22 0.69 -10.23
C LEU A 305 18.40 0.03 -11.35
N PRO A 306 18.70 -1.21 -11.79
CA PRO A 306 17.90 -1.84 -12.83
C PRO A 306 16.46 -2.05 -12.38
N ALA A 307 15.50 -1.75 -13.26
CA ALA A 307 14.08 -1.97 -12.97
C ALA A 307 13.75 -3.46 -12.76
N ASP A 308 14.56 -4.36 -13.32
CA ASP A 308 14.45 -5.81 -13.16
C ASP A 308 15.34 -6.36 -12.03
N PHE A 309 15.86 -5.49 -11.13
CA PHE A 309 16.59 -5.98 -9.97
C PHE A 309 15.64 -6.88 -9.14
N PRO A 310 16.07 -8.10 -8.77
CA PRO A 310 15.22 -9.15 -8.25
C PRO A 310 14.91 -8.96 -6.75
N VAL A 311 14.53 -7.75 -6.32
CA VAL A 311 14.35 -7.41 -4.89
C VAL A 311 13.36 -8.37 -4.18
N ALA A 312 12.43 -8.96 -4.93
CA ALA A 312 11.47 -9.95 -4.44
C ALA A 312 12.01 -11.37 -4.19
N ASP A 313 13.23 -11.70 -4.65
CA ASP A 313 13.77 -13.08 -4.59
C ASP A 313 13.98 -13.55 -3.14
N GLY A 314 13.18 -14.51 -2.69
CA GLY A 314 13.27 -15.06 -1.33
C GLY A 314 12.39 -14.35 -0.31
N LEU A 315 11.52 -13.43 -0.72
CA LEU A 315 10.43 -12.94 0.14
C LEU A 315 9.58 -14.12 0.61
N ARG A 316 9.23 -14.13 1.89
CA ARG A 316 8.18 -15.02 2.39
C ARG A 316 6.89 -14.65 1.69
N ARG A 317 6.30 -15.62 1.01
CA ARG A 317 4.91 -15.51 0.56
C ARG A 317 4.05 -16.10 1.63
N ALA A 318 2.95 -15.42 1.97
CA ALA A 318 1.89 -16.06 2.74
C ALA A 318 1.51 -17.40 2.08
N GLY A 319 1.15 -18.39 2.89
CA GLY A 319 0.77 -19.71 2.39
C GLY A 319 -0.30 -19.57 1.30
N ALA A 320 -0.23 -20.41 0.26
CA ALA A 320 -1.25 -20.45 -0.78
C ALA A 320 -2.60 -20.85 -0.16
N GLY A 321 -3.39 -19.87 0.27
CA GLY A 321 -4.61 -20.06 1.05
C GLY A 321 -4.87 -18.96 2.09
N ASP A 322 -3.84 -18.23 2.53
CA ASP A 322 -3.95 -17.27 3.64
C ASP A 322 -4.25 -15.84 3.19
N GLY A 323 -4.53 -15.63 1.90
CA GLY A 323 -4.92 -14.31 1.38
C GLY A 323 -3.81 -13.26 1.37
N GLY A 324 -2.54 -13.66 1.47
CA GLY A 324 -1.44 -12.70 1.39
C GLY A 324 -1.23 -12.13 -0.02
N VAL A 325 -0.78 -10.88 -0.06
CA VAL A 325 -0.52 -10.10 -1.26
C VAL A 325 0.97 -9.81 -1.34
N VAL A 326 1.54 -9.88 -2.53
CA VAL A 326 2.90 -9.42 -2.82
C VAL A 326 2.77 -8.27 -3.81
N THR A 327 3.31 -7.10 -3.48
CA THR A 327 3.36 -5.98 -4.42
C THR A 327 4.38 -6.29 -5.52
N ASP A 328 4.18 -5.74 -6.71
CA ASP A 328 5.25 -5.74 -7.70
C ASP A 328 6.39 -4.80 -7.23
N PRO A 329 7.65 -5.07 -7.62
CA PRO A 329 8.74 -4.15 -7.34
C PRO A 329 8.46 -2.73 -7.87
N SER A 330 8.49 -1.74 -7.00
CA SER A 330 8.20 -0.34 -7.34
C SER A 330 9.30 0.60 -6.87
N ARG A 331 9.51 1.71 -7.61
CA ARG A 331 10.37 2.81 -7.16
C ARG A 331 9.65 3.80 -6.25
N GLU A 332 8.33 3.68 -6.18
CA GLU A 332 7.49 4.48 -5.32
C GLU A 332 7.62 3.98 -3.87
N ALA A 333 7.22 4.80 -2.90
CA ALA A 333 7.35 4.44 -1.50
C ALA A 333 6.50 3.22 -1.10
N ALA A 334 5.45 2.96 -1.88
CA ALA A 334 4.59 1.79 -1.81
C ALA A 334 5.40 0.48 -1.76
N GLY A 335 5.49 -0.14 -0.58
CA GLY A 335 6.11 -1.46 -0.42
C GLY A 335 7.52 -1.48 0.16
N GLY A 336 8.05 -0.35 0.64
CA GLY A 336 9.33 -0.32 1.38
C GLY A 336 9.25 -0.97 2.76
N VAL A 337 10.39 -0.97 3.46
CA VAL A 337 10.49 -1.51 4.84
C VAL A 337 9.71 -0.72 5.89
N GLY A 338 9.10 0.42 5.50
CA GLY A 338 8.33 1.30 6.36
C GLY A 338 9.21 2.36 7.05
N VAL A 339 8.60 3.13 7.96
CA VAL A 339 9.33 4.12 8.77
C VAL A 339 10.02 3.41 9.93
N LEU A 340 11.30 3.71 10.12
CA LEU A 340 12.06 3.31 11.31
C LEU A 340 12.46 4.58 12.04
N ALA A 341 11.94 4.77 13.26
CA ALA A 341 12.22 5.95 14.07
C ALA A 341 12.53 5.59 15.54
N PRO A 342 13.73 5.04 15.84
CA PRO A 342 14.12 4.71 17.21
C PRO A 342 14.10 5.98 18.08
N CYS A 343 13.34 5.96 19.19
CA CYS A 343 13.22 7.11 20.09
C CYS A 343 12.77 8.40 19.37
N ASP A 344 11.82 8.26 18.44
CA ASP A 344 11.22 9.34 17.64
C ASP A 344 12.22 10.04 16.70
N ALA A 345 13.43 9.50 16.56
CA ALA A 345 14.41 9.97 15.60
C ALA A 345 14.29 9.16 14.31
N ALA A 346 13.69 9.75 13.28
CA ALA A 346 13.57 9.13 11.96
C ALA A 346 14.96 8.70 11.43
N ALA A 347 15.12 7.39 11.22
CA ALA A 347 16.34 6.76 10.71
C ALA A 347 16.11 6.14 9.32
N TRP A 348 14.84 5.89 8.95
CA TRP A 348 14.41 5.45 7.62
C TRP A 348 12.97 5.94 7.35
N PRO A 349 12.59 6.31 6.11
CA PRO A 349 13.39 6.32 4.87
C PRO A 349 14.52 7.34 4.87
N VAL A 350 15.45 7.19 3.94
CA VAL A 350 16.58 8.11 3.72
C VAL A 350 16.51 8.70 2.32
N THR A 351 17.05 9.91 2.15
CA THR A 351 17.24 10.48 0.81
C THR A 351 18.23 9.60 0.05
N ALA A 352 17.79 9.07 -1.09
CA ALA A 352 18.57 8.19 -1.93
C ALA A 352 18.53 8.67 -3.39
N ARG A 353 19.54 8.30 -4.18
CA ARG A 353 19.57 8.59 -5.61
C ARG A 353 18.51 7.80 -6.36
N ASP A 354 18.33 6.55 -5.98
CA ASP A 354 17.39 5.63 -6.61
C ASP A 354 16.96 4.57 -5.61
N ARG A 355 15.74 4.03 -5.78
CA ARG A 355 15.16 3.02 -4.90
C ARG A 355 14.32 2.00 -5.65
N LEU A 356 14.22 0.80 -5.10
CA LEU A 356 13.30 -0.26 -5.53
C LEU A 356 12.84 -1.04 -4.30
N ALA A 357 11.53 -1.12 -4.11
CA ALA A 357 10.89 -1.67 -2.94
C ALA A 357 9.89 -2.76 -3.31
N VAL A 358 9.64 -3.69 -2.38
CA VAL A 358 8.66 -4.76 -2.51
C VAL A 358 8.19 -5.21 -1.14
N ARG A 359 6.89 -5.49 -1.01
CA ARG A 359 6.28 -5.94 0.24
C ARG A 359 5.43 -7.18 0.00
N SER A 360 5.55 -8.16 0.88
CA SER A 360 4.58 -9.25 1.05
C SER A 360 3.85 -9.06 2.37
N THR A 361 2.53 -8.97 2.30
CA THR A 361 1.64 -8.86 3.45
C THR A 361 0.80 -10.12 3.54
N GLY A 362 0.72 -10.71 4.73
CA GLY A 362 -0.21 -11.79 5.09
C GLY A 362 -1.04 -11.41 6.32
N PRO A 363 -1.97 -12.27 6.77
CA PRO A 363 -2.85 -11.96 7.91
C PRO A 363 -2.12 -11.62 9.21
N GLU A 364 -0.96 -12.23 9.43
CA GLU A 364 -0.18 -12.13 10.68
C GLU A 364 1.30 -11.83 10.40
N MET A 365 1.64 -11.39 9.18
CA MET A 365 3.03 -11.08 8.84
C MET A 365 3.16 -10.00 7.76
N VAL A 366 4.26 -9.27 7.81
CA VAL A 366 4.75 -8.40 6.74
C VAL A 366 6.22 -8.74 6.51
N ASP A 367 6.62 -8.99 5.27
CA ASP A 367 8.00 -9.15 4.84
C ASP A 367 8.25 -8.12 3.74
N ALA A 368 9.08 -7.12 4.03
CA ALA A 368 9.32 -6.00 3.14
C ALA A 368 10.80 -5.83 2.88
N ARG A 369 11.11 -5.34 1.68
CA ARG A 369 12.48 -5.12 1.22
C ARG A 369 12.57 -3.84 0.45
N GLU A 370 13.68 -3.16 0.63
CA GLU A 370 13.96 -1.91 -0.03
C GLU A 370 15.44 -1.84 -0.37
N LEU A 371 15.74 -1.72 -1.65
CA LEU A 371 17.07 -1.47 -2.15
C LEU A 371 17.19 0.00 -2.53
N VAL A 372 18.08 0.71 -1.84
CA VAL A 372 18.41 2.11 -2.15
C VAL A 372 19.85 2.21 -2.65
N THR A 373 20.10 3.18 -3.53
CA THR A 373 21.44 3.51 -4.01
C THR A 373 21.76 4.97 -3.73
N PHE A 374 23.03 5.23 -3.45
CA PHE A 374 23.56 6.55 -3.13
C PHE A 374 24.50 7.05 -4.22
N THR A 375 24.96 8.29 -4.08
CA THR A 375 25.95 8.88 -4.99
C THR A 375 27.22 8.04 -5.00
N ASP A 376 27.69 7.66 -3.81
CA ASP A 376 28.90 6.89 -3.61
C ASP A 376 28.85 6.00 -2.35
N ALA A 377 29.93 5.24 -2.13
CA ALA A 377 30.06 4.31 -1.01
C ALA A 377 30.23 5.00 0.35
N THR A 378 30.69 6.26 0.37
CA THR A 378 30.86 7.05 1.60
C THR A 378 29.51 7.48 2.12
N GLU A 379 28.62 7.96 1.25
CA GLU A 379 27.25 8.30 1.59
C GLU A 379 26.48 7.08 2.14
N ALA A 380 26.57 5.93 1.45
CA ALA A 380 25.97 4.68 1.91
C ALA A 380 26.54 4.22 3.29
N ALA A 381 27.84 4.40 3.51
CA ALA A 381 28.47 4.09 4.80
C ALA A 381 28.02 5.04 5.91
N GLY A 382 27.83 6.32 5.59
CA GLY A 382 27.28 7.32 6.50
C GLY A 382 25.87 6.94 6.98
N VAL A 383 25.00 6.53 6.06
CA VAL A 383 23.64 6.05 6.39
C VAL A 383 23.68 4.86 7.35
N LEU A 384 24.49 3.84 7.06
CA LEU A 384 24.57 2.66 7.92
C LEU A 384 25.19 2.98 9.30
N SER A 385 26.14 3.91 9.36
CA SER A 385 26.69 4.42 10.62
C SER A 385 25.65 5.18 11.45
N ALA A 386 24.81 5.99 10.80
CA ALA A 386 23.73 6.72 11.46
C ALA A 386 22.65 5.76 12.00
N LEU A 387 22.27 4.74 11.21
CA LEU A 387 21.35 3.68 11.65
C LEU A 387 21.89 2.94 12.89
N ARG A 388 23.17 2.55 12.86
CA ARG A 388 23.83 1.89 13.99
C ARG A 388 23.79 2.77 15.24
N GLN A 389 24.16 4.04 15.10
CA GLN A 389 24.14 5.00 16.21
C GLN A 389 22.71 5.20 16.76
N ALA A 390 21.70 5.31 15.89
CA ALA A 390 20.30 5.48 16.30
C ALA A 390 19.85 4.29 17.16
N VAL A 391 20.10 3.06 16.70
CA VAL A 391 19.76 1.83 17.44
C VAL A 391 20.53 1.74 18.76
N GLU A 392 21.84 1.98 18.75
CA GLU A 392 22.68 1.91 19.97
C GLU A 392 22.32 2.98 21.00
N SER A 393 21.89 4.16 20.55
CA SER A 393 21.47 5.25 21.43
C SER A 393 20.06 5.09 22.00
N CYS A 394 19.26 4.18 21.42
CA CYS A 394 17.88 3.91 21.79
C CYS A 394 17.63 2.41 22.03
N PRO A 395 18.27 1.78 23.03
CA PRO A 395 18.00 0.37 23.34
C PRO A 395 16.60 0.16 23.93
N ARG A 396 15.96 1.23 24.41
CA ARG A 396 14.69 1.20 25.12
C ARG A 396 13.93 2.51 24.89
N GLN A 397 12.67 2.41 24.50
CA GLN A 397 11.74 3.54 24.37
C GLN A 397 10.46 3.22 25.15
N GLU A 398 10.08 4.08 26.08
CA GLU A 398 8.79 3.98 26.76
C GLU A 398 7.71 4.52 25.82
N THR A 399 6.67 3.72 25.57
CA THR A 399 5.50 4.09 24.77
C THR A 399 4.25 4.05 25.63
N SER A 400 3.10 4.49 25.09
CA SER A 400 1.81 4.36 25.78
C SER A 400 1.40 2.90 26.02
N ASP A 401 1.95 1.97 25.22
CA ASP A 401 1.54 0.56 25.16
C ASP A 401 2.56 -0.40 25.79
N GLY A 402 3.62 0.14 26.39
CA GLY A 402 4.66 -0.64 27.04
C GLY A 402 6.05 -0.09 26.77
N THR A 403 7.05 -0.94 26.89
CA THR A 403 8.41 -0.58 26.55
C THR A 403 8.77 -1.23 25.21
N LEU A 404 9.08 -0.40 24.22
CA LEU A 404 9.70 -0.84 22.98
C LEU A 404 11.20 -1.08 23.23
N LEU A 405 11.67 -2.28 22.91
CA LEU A 405 13.06 -2.71 23.02
C LEU A 405 13.65 -2.87 21.62
N LEU A 406 14.89 -2.42 21.45
CA LEU A 406 15.66 -2.62 20.23
C LEU A 406 16.87 -3.48 20.58
N ASP A 407 16.78 -4.77 20.31
CA ASP A 407 17.81 -5.77 20.64
C ASP A 407 18.74 -5.99 19.45
N PRO A 408 20.01 -5.51 19.49
CA PRO A 408 20.96 -5.72 18.40
C PRO A 408 21.19 -7.22 18.15
N GLN A 409 21.22 -7.60 16.87
CA GLN A 409 21.44 -8.97 16.43
C GLN A 409 22.75 -9.09 15.67
N GLU A 410 23.53 -10.14 15.96
CA GLU A 410 24.74 -10.44 15.22
C GLU A 410 24.41 -11.43 14.09
N VAL A 411 24.71 -11.05 12.83
CA VAL A 411 24.48 -11.91 11.66
C VAL A 411 25.82 -12.37 11.10
N HIS A 412 26.25 -13.55 11.52
CA HIS A 412 27.52 -14.11 11.07
C HIS A 412 27.47 -14.53 9.59
N GLY A 413 28.53 -14.26 8.84
CA GLY A 413 28.71 -14.83 7.49
C GLY A 413 27.97 -14.10 6.36
N LEU A 414 27.48 -12.87 6.57
CA LEU A 414 27.01 -12.00 5.47
C LEU A 414 28.17 -11.45 4.62
N GLY A 415 29.39 -11.36 5.16
CA GLY A 415 30.58 -10.90 4.43
C GLY A 415 30.64 -9.40 4.14
N HIS A 416 29.64 -8.64 4.58
CA HIS A 416 29.49 -7.20 4.33
C HIS A 416 29.11 -6.43 5.60
N ASP A 417 29.30 -5.12 5.56
CA ASP A 417 28.93 -4.19 6.62
C ASP A 417 27.41 -4.14 6.76
N HIS A 418 26.92 -4.36 7.98
CA HIS A 418 25.48 -4.46 8.24
C HIS A 418 25.09 -3.95 9.63
N VAL A 419 23.79 -3.71 9.80
CA VAL A 419 23.10 -3.45 11.06
C VAL A 419 21.88 -4.34 11.09
N ALA A 420 21.72 -5.13 12.15
CA ALA A 420 20.53 -5.94 12.37
C ALA A 420 20.08 -5.82 13.83
N PHE A 421 18.78 -5.78 14.04
CA PHE A 421 18.19 -5.70 15.38
C PHE A 421 16.75 -6.20 15.36
N PHE A 422 16.26 -6.60 16.52
CA PHE A 422 14.88 -6.98 16.74
C PHE A 422 14.18 -5.90 17.56
N GLN A 423 13.14 -5.31 16.99
CA GLN A 423 12.28 -4.33 17.64
C GLN A 423 11.05 -5.05 18.17
N HIS A 424 10.81 -5.02 19.47
CA HIS A 424 9.65 -5.68 20.07
C HIS A 424 9.19 -4.99 21.34
N SER A 425 7.95 -5.26 21.75
CA SER A 425 7.46 -4.84 23.05
C SER A 425 7.98 -5.77 24.14
N ASP A 426 8.23 -5.24 25.35
CA ASP A 426 8.51 -6.04 26.54
C ASP A 426 7.29 -6.85 27.01
N GLN A 427 6.09 -6.52 26.51
CA GLN A 427 4.84 -7.22 26.73
C GLN A 427 4.23 -7.69 25.40
N GLY A 428 3.73 -8.93 25.36
CA GLY A 428 2.99 -9.46 24.21
C GLY A 428 3.83 -10.34 23.26
N LEU A 429 3.17 -10.77 22.19
CA LEU A 429 3.79 -11.54 21.11
C LEU A 429 3.97 -10.63 19.89
N GLY A 430 5.07 -10.84 19.18
CA GLY A 430 5.35 -10.14 17.93
C GLY A 430 6.46 -9.11 18.04
N GLY A 431 6.97 -8.75 16.87
CA GLY A 431 8.01 -7.74 16.71
C GLY A 431 8.44 -7.66 15.26
N THR A 432 9.36 -6.74 15.00
CA THR A 432 9.93 -6.51 13.69
C THR A 432 11.42 -6.78 13.74
N TYR A 433 11.88 -7.75 12.95
CA TYR A 433 13.30 -7.94 12.68
C TYR A 433 13.72 -7.03 11.53
N TRP A 434 14.74 -6.21 11.76
CA TRP A 434 15.31 -5.30 10.79
C TRP A 434 16.72 -5.75 10.42
N MET A 435 17.06 -5.65 9.15
CA MET A 435 18.43 -5.87 8.68
C MET A 435 18.75 -4.93 7.51
N PHE A 436 19.88 -4.25 7.62
CA PHE A 436 20.42 -3.33 6.63
C PHE A 436 21.80 -3.82 6.23
N VAL A 437 22.01 -4.11 4.94
CA VAL A 437 23.29 -4.60 4.41
C VAL A 437 23.82 -3.64 3.36
N ARG A 438 25.04 -3.15 3.54
CA ARG A 438 25.71 -2.25 2.60
C ARG A 438 26.71 -3.00 1.72
N VAL A 439 26.60 -2.78 0.41
CA VAL A 439 27.59 -3.24 -0.57
C VAL A 439 27.91 -2.10 -1.53
N GLY A 440 29.13 -1.57 -1.45
CA GLY A 440 29.52 -0.39 -2.22
C GLY A 440 28.65 0.82 -1.90
N ARG A 441 27.99 1.37 -2.92
CA ARG A 441 27.05 2.51 -2.83
C ARG A 441 25.58 2.12 -2.63
N ALA A 442 25.28 0.85 -2.40
CA ALA A 442 23.91 0.36 -2.23
C ALA A 442 23.68 -0.12 -0.79
N VAL A 443 22.46 0.07 -0.30
CA VAL A 443 21.96 -0.49 0.97
C VAL A 443 20.69 -1.27 0.68
N LEU A 444 20.68 -2.55 1.05
CA LEU A 444 19.49 -3.38 1.08
C LEU A 444 18.95 -3.38 2.50
N ALA A 445 17.77 -2.79 2.69
CA ALA A 445 16.98 -2.87 3.90
C ALA A 445 15.96 -4.01 3.77
N THR A 446 15.80 -4.80 4.82
CA THR A 446 14.77 -5.83 4.94
C THR A 446 14.10 -5.69 6.30
N SER A 447 12.77 -5.81 6.34
CA SER A 447 12.01 -5.90 7.58
C SER A 447 11.07 -7.10 7.55
N TYR A 448 11.00 -7.82 8.66
CA TYR A 448 10.02 -8.87 8.88
C TYR A 448 9.25 -8.61 10.16
N THR A 449 7.96 -8.35 10.04
CA THR A 449 7.02 -8.22 11.15
C THR A 449 6.17 -9.48 11.22
N GLY A 450 5.98 -10.02 12.42
CA GLY A 450 5.08 -11.15 12.65
C GLY A 450 5.17 -11.65 14.09
N GLU A 451 4.53 -12.78 14.37
CA GLU A 451 4.56 -13.43 15.68
C GLU A 451 5.95 -14.04 15.99
N THR A 452 6.88 -13.19 16.41
CA THR A 452 8.23 -13.57 16.84
C THR A 452 8.38 -13.35 18.34
N SER A 453 9.22 -14.16 18.97
CA SER A 453 9.63 -14.04 20.37
C SER A 453 11.14 -14.19 20.47
N SER A 454 11.72 -13.85 21.61
CA SER A 454 13.14 -14.10 21.89
C SER A 454 13.56 -15.57 21.71
N THR A 455 12.62 -16.52 21.84
CA THR A 455 12.89 -17.95 21.64
C THR A 455 12.93 -18.34 20.16
N THR A 456 12.13 -17.70 19.31
CA THR A 456 12.09 -17.97 17.85
C THR A 456 13.01 -17.06 17.05
N LEU A 457 13.52 -15.98 17.66
CA LEU A 457 14.39 -15.00 17.03
C LEU A 457 15.66 -15.60 16.40
N PRO A 458 16.42 -16.52 17.02
CA PRO A 458 17.60 -17.09 16.37
C PRO A 458 17.27 -17.80 15.05
N GLN A 459 16.15 -18.51 14.98
CA GLN A 459 15.69 -19.15 13.74
C GLN A 459 15.28 -18.11 12.70
N LEU A 460 14.62 -17.03 13.11
CA LEU A 460 14.27 -15.92 12.22
C LEU A 460 15.53 -15.25 11.64
N VAL A 461 16.56 -15.00 12.46
CA VAL A 461 17.84 -14.42 12.02
C VAL A 461 18.48 -15.30 10.95
N ASP A 462 18.58 -16.61 11.19
CA ASP A 462 19.14 -17.57 10.23
C ASP A 462 18.35 -17.62 8.92
N GLU A 463 17.02 -17.58 9.00
CA GLU A 463 16.17 -17.61 7.82
C GLU A 463 16.24 -16.30 7.02
N GLN A 464 16.24 -15.16 7.71
CA GLN A 464 16.38 -13.85 7.05
C GLN A 464 17.74 -13.71 6.38
N LYS A 465 18.80 -14.23 7.00
CA LYS A 465 20.11 -14.35 6.36
C LYS A 465 20.04 -15.22 5.10
N LEU A 466 19.48 -16.43 5.20
CA LEU A 466 19.36 -17.35 4.06
C LEU A 466 18.61 -16.71 2.88
N ASN A 467 17.56 -15.94 3.17
CA ASN A 467 16.74 -15.26 2.17
C ASN A 467 17.41 -14.02 1.59
N THR A 468 18.37 -13.42 2.30
CA THR A 468 19.04 -12.16 1.91
C THR A 468 20.40 -12.39 1.24
N ASP A 469 21.14 -13.44 1.62
CA ASP A 469 22.44 -13.81 1.06
C ASP A 469 22.48 -13.77 -0.50
N PRO A 470 21.51 -14.36 -1.23
CA PRO A 470 21.54 -14.34 -2.69
C PRO A 470 21.37 -12.94 -3.29
N LEU A 471 20.67 -12.04 -2.60
CA LEU A 471 20.52 -10.64 -3.02
C LEU A 471 21.80 -9.86 -2.77
N VAL A 472 22.41 -10.03 -1.59
CA VAL A 472 23.67 -9.37 -1.21
C VAL A 472 24.77 -9.68 -2.23
N ALA A 473 24.88 -10.93 -2.68
CA ALA A 473 25.81 -11.31 -3.74
C ALA A 473 25.56 -10.57 -5.07
N ARG A 474 24.31 -10.21 -5.40
CA ARG A 474 23.98 -9.42 -6.60
C ARG A 474 24.28 -7.93 -6.43
N LEU A 475 24.38 -7.43 -5.20
CA LEU A 475 24.73 -6.04 -4.90
C LEU A 475 26.19 -5.71 -5.20
N CYS A 476 27.05 -6.70 -5.42
CA CYS A 476 28.46 -6.53 -5.81
C CYS A 476 28.65 -5.63 -7.04
N ARG A 477 27.63 -5.53 -7.91
CA ARG A 477 27.60 -4.59 -9.03
C ARG A 477 27.67 -3.10 -8.62
N PHE A 478 27.38 -2.77 -7.37
CA PHE A 478 27.40 -1.42 -6.82
C PHE A 478 28.71 -1.10 -6.07
N ALA A 479 29.63 -2.06 -5.97
CA ALA A 479 30.97 -1.84 -5.44
C ALA A 479 31.96 -1.51 -6.57
N GLU A 480 32.81 -0.50 -6.37
CA GLU A 480 33.80 -0.07 -7.39
C GLU A 480 34.77 -1.19 -7.77
N ALA A 481 35.19 -2.00 -6.79
CA ALA A 481 36.08 -3.13 -7.00
C ALA A 481 35.34 -4.44 -7.37
N GLY A 482 34.00 -4.43 -7.39
CA GLY A 482 33.19 -5.64 -7.32
C GLY A 482 33.27 -6.32 -5.95
N CYS A 483 32.71 -7.52 -5.89
CA CYS A 483 33.11 -8.57 -4.95
C CYS A 483 33.88 -9.64 -5.75
#